data_AF-A0A8J3Z8D0-F1
#
_entry.id   AF-A0A8J3Z8D0-F1
#
_cell.length_a   1.000
_cell.length_b   1.000
_cell.length_c   1.000
_cell.angle_alpha   90.00
_cell.angle_beta   90.00
_cell.angle_gamma   90.00
#
_symmetry.space_group_name_H-M   'P 1'
#
loop_
_entity.id
_entity.type
_entity.pdbx_description
1 polymer ?
#
loop_
_entity_poly.entity_id
_entity_poly.type
_entity_poly.pdbx_seq_one_letter_code
_entity_poly.pdbx_strand_id
1 'polypeptide(L)'
;MSIPRRWTGLHDSAEAAEFRTCVRCRRDRLFGSAASELVCRTVRMIVAGALDNGTEAELGRRLGLSARHLRRLFHEHLGVTPHQFNRARRAQFARRLLDDTDLTVIDVAFAAGFGSLRQFNRTIRETFHQPPNQLRRHRIGGPTVDDGLRLRLAVTRPYDWDAVRGMLAARAIPGVEAVDGSTYRRTIVVDGDPGLLEVRPGGPDHLLLQAYLPNWEGLIHVVQRVRRILSGSGECPGPAPMILEPGKERNPT
;
A
#
# COMPACT_ATOMS: atom_id res chain seq x y z
N MET A 1 3.66 49.53 -5.88
CA MET A 1 2.40 49.18 -5.17
C MET A 1 2.22 47.67 -5.23
N SER A 2 2.20 47.03 -4.07
CA SER A 2 2.25 45.58 -3.88
C SER A 2 0.86 44.95 -4.04
N ILE A 3 0.77 43.84 -4.78
CA ILE A 3 -0.44 43.01 -4.89
C ILE A 3 -0.53 42.13 -3.64
N PRO A 4 -1.60 42.19 -2.83
CA PRO A 4 -1.70 41.41 -1.61
C PRO A 4 -1.96 39.93 -1.94
N ARG A 5 -1.12 39.05 -1.39
CA ARG A 5 -1.27 37.59 -1.42
C ARG A 5 -2.14 37.13 -0.24
N ARG A 6 -3.46 37.09 -0.41
CA ARG A 6 -4.37 36.29 0.44
C ARG A 6 -5.69 36.06 -0.29
N TRP A 7 -5.86 34.87 -0.86
CA TRP A 7 -7.15 34.38 -1.37
C TRP A 7 -7.50 33.10 -0.61
N THR A 8 -7.68 33.22 0.70
CA THR A 8 -8.27 32.17 1.55
C THR A 8 -9.42 32.84 2.30
N GLY A 9 -10.60 32.89 1.68
CA GLY A 9 -11.78 33.54 2.28
C GLY A 9 -12.97 33.84 1.37
N LEU A 10 -12.93 33.55 0.06
CA LEU A 10 -14.05 33.89 -0.84
C LEU A 10 -15.18 32.84 -0.95
N HIS A 11 -15.07 31.69 -0.28
CA HIS A 11 -16.08 30.63 -0.43
C HIS A 11 -17.33 30.91 0.41
N ASP A 12 -17.18 31.33 1.66
CA ASP A 12 -18.32 31.62 2.56
C ASP A 12 -19.09 32.89 2.13
N SER A 13 -18.42 33.82 1.46
CA SER A 13 -19.01 35.07 0.97
C SER A 13 -19.84 34.92 -0.32
N ALA A 14 -19.69 33.81 -1.05
CA ALA A 14 -20.45 33.56 -2.29
C ALA A 14 -21.85 32.96 -2.04
N GLU A 15 -22.02 32.16 -0.98
CA GLU A 15 -23.32 31.58 -0.59
C GLU A 15 -24.24 32.63 0.06
N ALA A 16 -23.67 33.58 0.82
CA ALA A 16 -24.42 34.72 1.35
C ALA A 16 -24.95 35.68 0.26
N ALA A 17 -24.48 35.53 -0.98
CA ALA A 17 -24.82 36.39 -2.12
C ALA A 17 -25.52 35.64 -3.28
N GLU A 18 -26.08 34.44 -3.02
CA GLU A 18 -26.89 33.66 -3.98
C GLU A 18 -26.19 33.31 -5.32
N PHE A 19 -24.86 33.33 -5.38
CA PHE A 19 -24.16 32.95 -6.62
C PHE A 19 -24.05 31.43 -6.78
N ARG A 20 -24.33 30.93 -7.99
CA ARG A 20 -24.08 29.53 -8.35
C ARG A 20 -22.59 29.21 -8.21
N THR A 21 -22.27 28.23 -7.38
CA THR A 21 -20.90 27.71 -7.28
C THR A 21 -20.43 27.13 -8.61
N CYS A 22 -19.17 27.42 -8.97
CA CYS A 22 -18.58 26.94 -10.22
C CYS A 22 -18.41 25.42 -10.22
N VAL A 23 -18.30 24.83 -11.42
CA VAL A 23 -18.13 23.39 -11.63
C VAL A 23 -16.94 22.82 -10.83
N ARG A 24 -15.88 23.63 -10.60
CA ARG A 24 -14.70 23.24 -9.83
C ARG A 24 -15.00 23.09 -8.32
N CYS A 25 -15.68 24.07 -7.71
CA CYS A 25 -16.12 23.98 -6.31
C CYS A 25 -17.19 22.88 -6.11
N ARG A 26 -18.06 22.65 -7.11
CA ARG A 26 -19.04 21.55 -7.07
C ARG A 26 -18.35 20.18 -7.14
N ARG A 27 -17.30 20.04 -7.95
CA ARG A 27 -16.51 18.81 -8.07
C ARG A 27 -15.73 18.48 -6.78
N ASP A 28 -15.19 19.50 -6.12
CA ASP A 28 -14.51 19.37 -4.81
C ASP A 28 -15.47 18.92 -3.67
N ARG A 29 -16.78 19.16 -3.79
CA ARG A 29 -17.77 18.68 -2.78
C ARG A 29 -18.14 17.21 -2.96
N LEU A 30 -18.12 16.69 -4.19
CA LEU A 30 -18.55 15.32 -4.49
C LEU A 30 -17.45 14.27 -4.34
N PHE A 31 -16.17 14.67 -4.46
CA PHE A 31 -15.02 13.75 -4.45
C PHE A 31 -13.96 14.10 -3.38
N GLY A 32 -14.33 14.93 -2.41
CA GLY A 32 -13.38 15.57 -1.49
C GLY A 32 -12.64 16.73 -2.16
N SER A 33 -12.03 17.59 -1.35
CA SER A 33 -11.30 18.75 -1.87
C SER A 33 -10.17 18.30 -2.81
N ALA A 34 -9.74 19.18 -3.72
CA ALA A 34 -8.54 18.96 -4.53
C ALA A 34 -7.32 18.52 -3.70
N ALA A 35 -7.25 18.93 -2.42
CA ALA A 35 -6.23 18.48 -1.48
C ALA A 35 -6.37 16.99 -1.11
N SER A 36 -7.58 16.50 -0.83
CA SER A 36 -7.85 15.08 -0.60
C SER A 36 -7.47 14.21 -1.79
N GLU A 37 -7.79 14.63 -3.02
CA GLU A 37 -7.41 13.87 -4.22
C GLU A 37 -5.88 13.84 -4.42
N LEU A 38 -5.18 14.95 -4.14
CA LEU A 38 -3.71 14.98 -4.17
C LEU A 38 -3.11 14.03 -3.13
N VAL A 39 -3.65 13.96 -1.93
CA VAL A 39 -3.22 13.01 -0.90
C VAL A 39 -3.48 11.58 -1.36
N CYS A 40 -4.68 11.26 -1.85
CA CYS A 40 -5.01 9.94 -2.40
C CYS A 40 -4.09 9.54 -3.56
N ARG A 41 -3.81 10.46 -4.49
CA ARG A 41 -2.86 10.23 -5.59
C ARG A 41 -1.44 9.99 -5.07
N THR A 42 -0.99 10.76 -4.08
CA THR A 42 0.32 10.55 -3.47
C THR A 42 0.40 9.20 -2.79
N VAL A 43 -0.62 8.78 -2.03
CA VAL A 43 -0.68 7.46 -1.40
C VAL A 43 -0.56 6.36 -2.45
N ARG A 44 -1.29 6.47 -3.57
CA ARG A 44 -1.16 5.52 -4.70
C ARG A 44 0.27 5.46 -5.24
N MET A 45 0.94 6.60 -5.39
CA MET A 45 2.33 6.64 -5.85
C MET A 45 3.29 6.02 -4.84
N ILE A 46 3.12 6.27 -3.54
CA ILE A 46 3.94 5.69 -2.47
C ILE A 46 3.74 4.17 -2.40
N VAL A 47 2.50 3.70 -2.51
CA VAL A 47 2.16 2.26 -2.57
C VAL A 47 2.76 1.59 -3.82
N ALA A 48 2.87 2.33 -4.94
CA ALA A 48 3.53 1.88 -6.14
C ALA A 48 5.08 1.98 -6.10
N GLY A 49 5.66 2.40 -4.98
CA GLY A 49 7.11 2.41 -4.76
C GLY A 49 7.83 3.73 -5.01
N ALA A 50 7.11 4.85 -5.15
CA ALA A 50 7.73 6.14 -5.45
C ALA A 50 8.75 6.64 -4.39
N LEU A 51 8.72 6.10 -3.17
CA LEU A 51 9.65 6.44 -2.07
C LEU A 51 10.62 5.30 -1.72
N ASP A 52 10.80 4.30 -2.57
CA ASP A 52 11.76 3.24 -2.28
C ASP A 52 13.19 3.68 -2.56
N ASN A 53 13.40 4.26 -3.73
CA ASN A 53 14.67 4.86 -4.17
C ASN A 53 14.56 6.36 -4.42
N GLY A 54 13.41 6.96 -4.07
CA GLY A 54 13.09 8.36 -4.35
C GLY A 54 12.94 9.21 -3.09
N THR A 55 12.99 10.52 -3.27
CA THR A 55 12.81 11.52 -2.21
C THR A 55 11.42 12.13 -2.22
N GLU A 56 10.99 12.68 -1.09
CA GLU A 56 9.75 13.50 -1.03
C GLU A 56 9.81 14.72 -1.96
N ALA A 57 11.01 15.23 -2.26
CA ALA A 57 11.18 16.33 -3.22
C ALA A 57 10.87 15.87 -4.67
N GLU A 58 11.33 14.69 -5.06
CA GLU A 58 10.98 14.09 -6.36
C GLU A 58 9.51 13.75 -6.46
N LEU A 59 8.95 13.17 -5.40
CA LEU A 59 7.52 12.87 -5.33
C LEU A 59 6.68 14.14 -5.44
N GLY A 60 7.05 15.20 -4.71
CA GLY A 60 6.41 16.51 -4.81
C GLY A 60 6.49 17.11 -6.22
N ARG A 61 7.67 17.08 -6.86
CA ARG A 61 7.85 17.58 -8.23
C ARG A 61 6.91 16.91 -9.23
N ARG A 62 6.71 15.58 -9.15
CA ARG A 62 5.78 14.84 -10.01
C ARG A 62 4.30 15.24 -9.83
N LEU A 63 3.97 15.87 -8.70
CA LEU A 63 2.64 16.35 -8.35
C LEU A 63 2.49 17.88 -8.50
N GLY A 64 3.55 18.60 -8.92
CA GLY A 64 3.56 20.06 -8.96
C GLY A 64 3.62 20.72 -7.59
N LEU A 65 4.12 20.03 -6.57
CA LEU A 65 4.17 20.48 -5.18
C LEU A 65 5.61 20.58 -4.67
N SER A 66 5.87 21.50 -3.73
CA SER A 66 7.10 21.44 -2.94
C SER A 66 7.01 20.33 -1.89
N ALA A 67 8.15 19.76 -1.47
CA ALA A 67 8.19 18.74 -0.42
C ALA A 67 7.54 19.23 0.88
N ARG A 68 7.71 20.52 1.22
CA ARG A 68 7.08 21.15 2.38
C ARG A 68 5.55 21.16 2.26
N HIS A 69 5.03 21.55 1.10
CA HIS A 69 3.57 21.56 0.89
C HIS A 69 3.00 20.14 0.92
N LEU A 70 3.71 19.17 0.35
CA LEU A 70 3.32 17.76 0.39
C LEU A 70 3.24 17.24 1.83
N ARG A 71 4.27 17.47 2.66
CA ARG A 71 4.26 17.08 4.08
C ARG A 71 3.09 17.69 4.84
N ARG A 72 2.80 18.97 4.59
CA ARG A 72 1.70 19.68 5.24
C ARG A 72 0.36 19.04 4.89
N LEU A 73 0.08 18.81 3.61
CA LEU A 73 -1.16 18.12 3.19
C LEU A 73 -1.28 16.73 3.82
N PHE A 74 -0.18 15.98 3.87
CA PHE A 74 -0.14 14.67 4.50
C PHE A 74 -0.46 14.73 6.00
N HIS A 75 0.10 15.69 6.72
CA HIS A 75 -0.17 15.86 8.13
C HIS A 75 -1.60 16.34 8.39
N GLU A 76 -2.12 17.29 7.60
CA GLU A 76 -3.50 17.79 7.71
C GLU A 76 -4.54 16.69 7.45
N HIS A 77 -4.29 15.76 6.53
CA HIS A 77 -5.27 14.74 6.14
C HIS A 77 -5.06 13.37 6.79
N LEU A 78 -3.83 12.97 7.12
CA LEU A 78 -3.48 11.63 7.61
C LEU A 78 -2.73 11.67 8.95
N GLY A 79 -2.38 12.85 9.48
CA GLY A 79 -1.61 13.00 10.71
C GLY A 79 -0.12 12.58 10.60
N VAL A 80 0.32 12.06 9.46
CA VAL A 80 1.67 11.51 9.27
C VAL A 80 2.34 12.10 8.03
N THR A 81 3.66 12.12 8.00
CA THR A 81 4.43 12.48 6.78
C THR A 81 4.44 11.34 5.75
N PRO A 82 4.73 11.63 4.46
CA PRO A 82 4.86 10.60 3.43
C PRO A 82 5.87 9.49 3.78
N HIS A 83 7.05 9.85 4.31
CA HIS A 83 8.03 8.85 4.76
C HIS A 83 7.55 8.02 5.96
N GLN A 84 6.87 8.62 6.94
CA GLN A 84 6.29 7.88 8.06
C GLN A 84 5.22 6.90 7.59
N PHE A 85 4.35 7.32 6.66
CA PHE A 85 3.37 6.45 6.03
C PHE A 85 4.03 5.27 5.31
N ASN A 86 5.07 5.53 4.50
CA ASN A 86 5.82 4.46 3.82
C ASN A 86 6.45 3.48 4.81
N ARG A 87 7.08 4.00 5.87
CA ARG A 87 7.70 3.19 6.93
C ARG A 87 6.68 2.31 7.64
N ALA A 88 5.54 2.86 8.04
CA ALA A 88 4.46 2.12 8.68
C ALA A 88 3.91 1.01 7.77
N ARG A 89 3.72 1.29 6.47
CA ARG A 89 3.30 0.28 5.49
C ARG A 89 4.28 -0.89 5.43
N ARG A 90 5.58 -0.61 5.34
CA ARG A 90 6.62 -1.65 5.31
C ARG A 90 6.68 -2.45 6.61
N ALA A 91 6.55 -1.79 7.77
CA ALA A 91 6.51 -2.45 9.07
C ALA A 91 5.32 -3.42 9.18
N GLN A 92 4.13 -2.99 8.77
CA GLN A 92 2.93 -3.83 8.76
C GLN A 92 3.03 -5.00 7.78
N PHE A 93 3.62 -4.78 6.60
CA PHE A 93 3.86 -5.86 5.66
C PHE A 93 4.86 -6.88 6.21
N ALA A 94 5.97 -6.42 6.82
CA ALA A 94 6.92 -7.32 7.47
C ALA A 94 6.29 -8.11 8.62
N ARG A 95 5.43 -7.48 9.43
CA ARG A 95 4.68 -8.17 10.48
C ARG A 95 3.86 -9.35 9.91
N ARG A 96 3.17 -9.13 8.78
CA ARG A 96 2.45 -10.20 8.08
C ARG A 96 3.38 -11.31 7.60
N LEU A 97 4.52 -10.97 7.00
CA LEU A 97 5.50 -11.99 6.58
C LEU A 97 6.05 -12.80 7.76
N LEU A 98 6.26 -12.17 8.92
CA LEU A 98 6.71 -12.86 10.13
C LEU A 98 5.65 -13.81 10.69
N ASP A 99 4.37 -13.53 10.46
CA ASP A 99 3.24 -14.34 10.93
C ASP A 99 2.86 -15.45 9.94
N ASP A 100 2.92 -15.17 8.64
CA ASP A 100 2.40 -16.04 7.58
C ASP A 100 3.48 -16.90 6.91
N THR A 101 4.78 -16.61 7.11
CA THR A 101 5.87 -17.23 6.35
C THR A 101 7.06 -17.64 7.22
N ASP A 102 7.83 -18.59 6.69
CA ASP A 102 9.04 -19.09 7.33
C ASP A 102 10.34 -18.41 6.85
N LEU A 103 10.23 -17.35 6.03
CA LEU A 103 11.35 -16.55 5.56
C LEU A 103 12.31 -16.15 6.70
N THR A 104 13.60 -16.06 6.40
CA THR A 104 14.54 -15.57 7.41
C THR A 104 14.25 -14.10 7.73
N VAL A 105 14.68 -13.60 8.89
CA VAL A 105 14.49 -12.18 9.25
C VAL A 105 15.13 -11.24 8.23
N ILE A 106 16.22 -11.69 7.60
CA ILE A 106 16.92 -10.95 6.54
C ILE A 106 16.02 -10.88 5.30
N ASP A 107 15.49 -12.01 4.84
CA ASP A 107 14.59 -12.06 3.68
C ASP A 107 13.32 -11.25 3.92
N VAL A 108 12.74 -11.32 5.12
CA VAL A 108 11.58 -10.51 5.51
C VAL A 108 11.88 -9.01 5.40
N ALA A 109 13.08 -8.57 5.82
CA ALA A 109 13.46 -7.17 5.74
C ALA A 109 13.50 -6.67 4.28
N PHE A 110 14.17 -7.41 3.39
CA PHE A 110 14.26 -7.05 1.98
C PHE A 110 12.92 -7.22 1.24
N ALA A 111 12.15 -8.25 1.57
CA ALA A 111 10.81 -8.46 1.03
C ALA A 111 9.83 -7.35 1.41
N ALA A 112 9.97 -6.79 2.60
CA ALA A 112 9.23 -5.61 3.01
C ALA A 112 9.78 -4.29 2.47
N GLY A 113 10.86 -4.34 1.68
CA GLY A 113 11.44 -3.18 1.00
C GLY A 113 12.40 -2.35 1.87
N PHE A 114 12.91 -2.88 2.99
CA PHE A 114 13.95 -2.18 3.75
C PHE A 114 15.30 -2.34 3.06
N GLY A 115 16.05 -1.24 2.91
CA GLY A 115 17.40 -1.29 2.33
C GLY A 115 18.48 -1.79 3.29
N SER A 116 18.15 -2.03 4.57
CA SER A 116 19.08 -2.65 5.52
C SER A 116 18.37 -3.29 6.70
N LEU A 117 18.98 -4.37 7.21
CA LEU A 117 18.52 -5.06 8.42
C LEU A 117 18.54 -4.15 9.66
N ARG A 118 19.50 -3.21 9.75
CA ARG A 118 19.58 -2.23 10.85
C ARG A 118 18.35 -1.32 10.86
N GLN A 119 17.98 -0.76 9.70
CA GLN A 119 16.82 0.11 9.58
C GLN A 119 15.51 -0.64 9.87
N PHE A 120 15.42 -1.88 9.39
CA PHE A 120 14.32 -2.79 9.67
C PHE A 120 14.14 -3.01 11.18
N ASN A 121 15.19 -3.48 11.86
CA ASN A 121 15.14 -3.77 13.30
C ASN A 121 14.75 -2.55 14.13
N ARG A 122 15.28 -1.37 13.78
CA ARG A 122 14.90 -0.11 14.42
C ARG A 122 13.42 0.19 14.22
N THR A 123 12.95 0.13 12.97
CA THR A 123 11.56 0.43 12.61
C THR A 123 10.58 -0.51 13.31
N ILE A 124 10.87 -1.81 13.35
CA ILE A 124 10.02 -2.81 13.99
C ILE A 124 9.91 -2.56 15.50
N ARG A 125 11.03 -2.26 16.18
CA ARG A 125 11.01 -1.92 17.61
C ARG A 125 10.27 -0.62 17.89
N GLU A 126 10.44 0.40 17.05
CA GLU A 126 9.72 1.67 17.15
C GLU A 126 8.20 1.49 16.96
N THR A 127 7.79 0.60 16.04
CA THR A 127 6.37 0.44 15.65
C THR A 127 5.62 -0.54 16.54
N PHE A 128 6.24 -1.65 16.95
CA PHE A 128 5.57 -2.76 17.64
C PHE A 128 6.09 -3.01 19.05
N HIS A 129 7.08 -2.25 19.51
CA HIS A 129 7.70 -2.38 20.84
C HIS A 129 8.26 -3.77 21.16
N GLN A 130 8.48 -4.60 20.14
CA GLN A 130 9.00 -5.96 20.24
C GLN A 130 10.00 -6.22 19.10
N PRO A 131 11.04 -7.04 19.31
CA PRO A 131 11.95 -7.46 18.25
C PRO A 131 11.28 -8.44 17.27
N PRO A 132 11.76 -8.53 16.01
CA PRO A 132 11.18 -9.41 14.98
C PRO A 132 10.97 -10.87 15.40
N ASN A 133 11.92 -11.44 16.13
CA ASN A 133 11.84 -12.84 16.58
C ASN A 133 10.71 -13.09 17.58
N GLN A 134 10.33 -12.10 18.39
CA GLN A 134 9.20 -12.21 19.33
C GLN A 134 7.86 -11.96 18.64
N LEU A 135 7.87 -11.28 17.49
CA LEU A 135 6.66 -11.03 16.71
C LEU A 135 6.19 -12.30 15.99
N ARG A 136 7.11 -13.22 15.62
CA ARG A 136 6.79 -14.49 14.95
C ARG A 136 6.02 -15.44 15.88
N ARG A 137 4.76 -15.75 15.53
CA ARG A 137 3.88 -16.63 16.32
C ARG A 137 3.89 -18.09 15.90
N HIS A 138 4.13 -18.39 14.62
CA HIS A 138 4.13 -19.74 14.08
C HIS A 138 5.30 -19.93 13.11
N ARG A 139 5.98 -21.09 13.18
CA ARG A 139 6.81 -21.60 12.07
C ARG A 139 6.00 -22.66 11.37
N ILE A 140 5.63 -22.45 10.11
CA ILE A 140 4.83 -23.39 9.31
C ILE A 140 5.73 -24.06 8.27
N GLY A 141 6.88 -24.60 8.65
CA GLY A 141 7.83 -25.24 7.70
C GLY A 141 8.32 -24.29 6.59
N GLY A 142 9.63 -24.21 6.39
CA GLY A 142 10.21 -23.40 5.30
C GLY A 142 9.58 -23.74 3.95
N PRO A 143 9.35 -22.78 3.04
CA PRO A 143 9.10 -23.12 1.65
C PRO A 143 10.29 -23.96 1.17
N THR A 144 10.04 -25.16 0.65
CA THR A 144 11.06 -25.85 -0.13
C THR A 144 11.24 -25.07 -1.44
N VAL A 145 12.42 -25.13 -2.06
CA VAL A 145 12.75 -24.34 -3.27
C VAL A 145 11.73 -24.56 -4.40
N ASP A 146 10.99 -25.67 -4.38
CA ASP A 146 9.98 -26.04 -5.36
C ASP A 146 8.56 -25.52 -5.04
N ASP A 147 8.28 -25.12 -3.79
CA ASP A 147 6.91 -24.78 -3.34
C ASP A 147 6.56 -23.29 -3.49
N GLY A 148 7.52 -22.42 -3.76
CA GLY A 148 7.30 -20.97 -3.81
C GLY A 148 6.86 -20.37 -2.47
N LEU A 149 6.74 -19.05 -2.41
CA LEU A 149 6.31 -18.34 -1.19
C LEU A 149 4.79 -18.24 -1.13
N ARG A 150 4.20 -18.83 -0.09
CA ARG A 150 2.75 -18.76 0.18
C ARG A 150 2.42 -17.57 1.08
N LEU A 151 1.42 -16.79 0.68
CA LEU A 151 0.98 -15.58 1.37
C LEU A 151 -0.54 -15.54 1.48
N ARG A 152 -1.06 -15.12 2.63
CA ARG A 152 -2.49 -14.87 2.83
C ARG A 152 -2.84 -13.45 2.39
N LEU A 153 -3.72 -13.33 1.41
CA LEU A 153 -4.26 -12.06 0.97
C LEU A 153 -5.66 -11.87 1.57
N ALA A 154 -5.73 -11.16 2.70
CA ALA A 154 -7.01 -10.77 3.29
C ALA A 154 -7.89 -10.03 2.27
N VAL A 155 -9.18 -10.39 2.22
CA VAL A 155 -10.22 -9.77 1.39
C VAL A 155 -11.36 -9.25 2.27
N THR A 156 -11.98 -8.15 1.86
CA THR A 156 -13.17 -7.61 2.54
C THR A 156 -14.40 -8.35 2.03
N ARG A 157 -15.23 -8.86 2.94
CA ARG A 157 -16.48 -9.53 2.58
C ARG A 157 -17.60 -8.51 2.29
N PRO A 158 -18.53 -8.83 1.36
CA PRO A 158 -18.56 -10.01 0.51
C PRO A 158 -17.50 -9.94 -0.60
N TYR A 159 -16.78 -11.04 -0.84
CA TYR A 159 -15.79 -11.15 -1.91
C TYR A 159 -16.17 -12.32 -2.83
N ASP A 160 -16.69 -12.00 -4.01
CA ASP A 160 -17.13 -12.99 -5.00
C ASP A 160 -15.95 -13.42 -5.88
N TRP A 161 -15.28 -14.50 -5.47
CA TRP A 161 -14.14 -15.03 -6.22
C TRP A 161 -14.53 -15.50 -7.62
N ASP A 162 -15.71 -16.08 -7.79
CA ASP A 162 -16.12 -16.61 -9.08
C ASP A 162 -16.41 -15.50 -10.09
N ALA A 163 -17.02 -14.40 -9.66
CA ALA A 163 -17.19 -13.21 -10.49
C ALA A 163 -15.83 -12.59 -10.89
N VAL A 164 -14.91 -12.42 -9.92
CA VAL A 164 -13.55 -11.90 -10.19
C VAL A 164 -12.80 -12.81 -11.15
N ARG A 165 -12.85 -14.12 -10.94
CA ARG A 165 -12.23 -15.12 -11.80
C ARG A 165 -12.81 -15.10 -13.22
N GLY A 166 -14.13 -15.00 -13.36
CA GLY A 166 -14.81 -14.87 -14.65
C GLY A 166 -14.35 -13.62 -15.41
N MET A 167 -14.24 -12.47 -14.73
CA MET A 167 -13.68 -11.25 -15.31
C MET A 167 -12.22 -11.43 -15.75
N LEU A 168 -11.38 -12.06 -14.92
CA LEU A 168 -9.98 -12.33 -15.25
C LEU A 168 -9.85 -13.25 -16.46
N ALA A 169 -10.65 -14.32 -16.53
CA ALA A 169 -10.66 -15.24 -17.65
C ALA A 169 -11.06 -14.55 -18.96
N ALA A 170 -12.09 -13.69 -18.92
CA ALA A 170 -12.59 -12.98 -20.10
C ALA A 170 -11.58 -11.97 -20.69
N ARG A 171 -10.60 -11.51 -19.91
CA ARG A 171 -9.56 -10.56 -20.35
C ARG A 171 -8.14 -11.14 -20.33
N ALA A 172 -8.01 -12.45 -20.15
CA ALA A 172 -6.72 -13.11 -19.98
C ALA A 172 -5.85 -12.92 -21.23
N ILE A 173 -4.61 -12.48 -21.02
CA ILE A 173 -3.64 -12.32 -22.11
C ILE A 173 -2.99 -13.69 -22.40
N PRO A 174 -3.14 -14.27 -23.61
CA PRO A 174 -2.54 -15.56 -23.95
C PRO A 174 -1.02 -15.58 -23.73
N GLY A 175 -0.52 -16.61 -23.04
CA GLY A 175 0.90 -16.76 -22.71
C GLY A 175 1.39 -15.94 -21.51
N VAL A 176 0.59 -15.01 -20.99
CA VAL A 176 0.92 -14.20 -19.79
C VAL A 176 0.02 -14.54 -18.62
N GLU A 177 -1.27 -14.76 -18.89
CA GLU A 177 -2.29 -15.06 -17.89
C GLU A 177 -3.04 -16.33 -18.27
N ALA A 178 -3.42 -17.11 -17.25
CA ALA A 178 -4.28 -18.27 -17.42
C ALA A 178 -5.23 -18.38 -16.23
N VAL A 179 -6.46 -18.81 -16.49
CA VAL A 179 -7.41 -19.21 -15.45
C VAL A 179 -7.71 -20.69 -15.67
N ASP A 180 -7.46 -21.50 -14.65
CA ASP A 180 -7.66 -22.94 -14.67
C ASP A 180 -8.33 -23.38 -13.37
N GLY A 181 -9.51 -23.99 -13.49
CA GLY A 181 -10.38 -24.30 -12.35
C GLY A 181 -10.63 -23.05 -11.50
N SER A 182 -10.24 -23.12 -10.22
CA SER A 182 -10.35 -22.02 -9.25
C SER A 182 -9.08 -21.18 -9.11
N THR A 183 -8.06 -21.41 -9.95
CA THR A 183 -6.74 -20.79 -9.83
C THR A 183 -6.50 -19.82 -10.98
N TYR A 184 -6.12 -18.59 -10.63
CA TYR A 184 -5.62 -17.60 -11.57
C TYR A 184 -4.08 -17.61 -11.55
N ARG A 185 -3.46 -17.66 -12.72
CA ARG A 185 -2.00 -17.68 -12.90
C ARG A 185 -1.56 -16.51 -13.76
N ARG A 186 -0.44 -15.89 -13.40
CA ARG A 186 0.17 -14.84 -14.20
C ARG A 186 1.69 -14.84 -14.12
N THR A 187 2.34 -14.68 -15.26
CA THR A 187 3.78 -14.38 -15.32
C THR A 187 4.04 -12.89 -15.09
N ILE A 188 5.11 -12.61 -14.37
CA ILE A 188 5.61 -11.26 -14.10
C ILE A 188 7.11 -11.21 -14.36
N VAL A 189 7.65 -9.99 -14.45
CA VAL A 189 9.08 -9.75 -14.46
C VAL A 189 9.45 -9.00 -13.18
N VAL A 190 10.47 -9.49 -12.48
CA VAL A 190 11.07 -8.88 -11.28
C VAL A 190 12.55 -8.71 -11.59
N ASP A 191 13.02 -7.47 -11.64
CA ASP A 191 14.43 -7.11 -11.92
C ASP A 191 15.03 -7.74 -13.18
N GLY A 192 14.18 -7.99 -14.19
CA GLY A 192 14.58 -8.60 -15.47
C GLY A 192 14.35 -10.11 -15.55
N ASP A 193 14.14 -10.77 -14.40
CA ASP A 193 13.93 -12.20 -14.31
C ASP A 193 12.43 -12.58 -14.25
N PRO A 194 12.05 -13.71 -14.87
CA PRO A 194 10.66 -14.16 -14.86
C PRO A 194 10.24 -14.68 -13.49
N GLY A 195 9.00 -14.40 -13.11
CA GLY A 195 8.34 -14.98 -11.95
C GLY A 195 6.92 -15.42 -12.29
N LEU A 196 6.39 -16.38 -11.51
CA LEU A 196 5.02 -16.87 -11.64
C LEU A 196 4.24 -16.58 -10.35
N LEU A 197 3.02 -16.10 -10.53
CA LEU A 197 2.07 -15.89 -9.44
C LEU A 197 0.86 -16.78 -9.65
N GLU A 198 0.45 -17.47 -8.60
CA GLU A 198 -0.80 -18.22 -8.55
C GLU A 198 -1.69 -17.68 -7.43
N VAL A 199 -2.97 -17.49 -7.72
CA VAL A 199 -3.96 -17.01 -6.77
C VAL A 199 -5.16 -17.94 -6.77
N ARG A 200 -5.55 -18.39 -5.58
CA ARG A 200 -6.72 -19.25 -5.38
C ARG A 200 -7.44 -18.91 -4.06
N PRO A 201 -8.68 -19.38 -3.85
CA PRO A 201 -9.35 -19.27 -2.56
C PRO A 201 -8.54 -19.97 -1.45
N GLY A 202 -8.39 -19.28 -0.32
CA GLY A 202 -7.78 -19.84 0.89
C GLY A 202 -8.77 -20.13 2.01
N GLY A 203 -9.92 -19.48 1.96
CA GLY A 203 -10.99 -19.55 2.95
C GLY A 203 -11.98 -18.41 2.76
N PRO A 204 -12.89 -18.19 3.72
CA PRO A 204 -13.97 -17.21 3.59
C PRO A 204 -13.49 -15.74 3.62
N ASP A 205 -12.31 -15.47 4.17
CA ASP A 205 -11.78 -14.12 4.46
C ASP A 205 -10.44 -13.82 3.77
N HIS A 206 -9.90 -14.76 2.99
CA HIS A 206 -8.61 -14.57 2.32
C HIS A 206 -8.45 -15.43 1.06
N LEU A 207 -7.63 -14.92 0.16
CA LEU A 207 -7.03 -15.67 -0.94
C LEU A 207 -5.65 -16.17 -0.53
N LEU A 208 -5.19 -17.23 -1.18
CA LEU A 208 -3.81 -17.69 -1.12
C LEU A 208 -3.10 -17.24 -2.38
N LEU A 209 -2.00 -16.51 -2.19
CA LEU A 209 -1.03 -16.18 -3.22
C LEU A 209 0.17 -17.11 -3.07
N GLN A 210 0.52 -17.82 -4.12
CA GLN A 210 1.77 -18.57 -4.23
C GLN A 210 2.66 -17.86 -5.25
N ALA A 211 3.84 -17.44 -4.80
CA ALA A 211 4.76 -16.62 -5.59
C ALA A 211 6.07 -17.38 -5.83
N TYR A 212 6.36 -17.64 -7.10
CA TYR A 212 7.61 -18.23 -7.56
C TYR A 212 8.45 -17.10 -8.15
N LEU A 213 9.31 -16.53 -7.33
CA LEU A 213 10.12 -15.36 -7.69
C LEU A 213 11.61 -15.71 -7.64
N PRO A 214 12.42 -15.08 -8.49
CA PRO A 214 13.88 -15.27 -8.50
C PRO A 214 14.53 -14.81 -7.18
N ASN A 215 13.94 -13.79 -6.55
CA ASN A 215 14.31 -13.28 -5.24
C ASN A 215 13.07 -12.69 -4.55
N TRP A 216 13.18 -12.40 -3.25
CA TRP A 216 12.08 -11.82 -2.47
C TRP A 216 12.14 -10.31 -2.36
N GLU A 217 13.15 -9.63 -2.91
CA GLU A 217 13.34 -8.19 -2.75
C GLU A 217 12.14 -7.41 -3.30
N GLY A 218 11.63 -6.46 -2.51
CA GLY A 218 10.50 -5.64 -2.94
C GLY A 218 9.18 -6.39 -3.15
N LEU A 219 9.05 -7.63 -2.64
CA LEU A 219 7.82 -8.45 -2.68
C LEU A 219 6.55 -7.67 -2.30
N ILE A 220 6.66 -6.70 -1.38
CA ILE A 220 5.57 -5.78 -1.04
C ILE A 220 4.89 -5.18 -2.27
N HIS A 221 5.63 -4.83 -3.33
CA HIS A 221 5.08 -4.26 -4.56
C HIS A 221 4.42 -5.29 -5.46
N VAL A 222 4.94 -6.50 -5.50
CA VAL A 222 4.33 -7.64 -6.19
C VAL A 222 2.97 -7.91 -5.56
N VAL A 223 2.90 -8.02 -4.23
CA VAL A 223 1.64 -8.23 -3.50
C VAL A 223 0.65 -7.09 -3.75
N GLN A 224 1.10 -5.83 -3.78
CA GLN A 224 0.22 -4.70 -4.08
C GLN A 224 -0.28 -4.70 -5.54
N ARG A 225 0.57 -5.14 -6.49
CA ARG A 225 0.16 -5.33 -7.89
C ARG A 225 -0.89 -6.43 -8.02
N VAL A 226 -0.69 -7.56 -7.35
CA VAL A 226 -1.68 -8.65 -7.29
C VAL A 226 -2.99 -8.14 -6.73
N ARG A 227 -2.99 -7.46 -5.58
CA ARG A 227 -4.20 -6.90 -4.99
C ARG A 227 -4.96 -6.02 -5.99
N ARG A 228 -4.28 -5.12 -6.71
CA ARG A 228 -4.91 -4.29 -7.75
C ARG A 228 -5.51 -5.08 -8.90
N ILE A 229 -4.85 -6.15 -9.37
CA ILE A 229 -5.39 -7.03 -10.42
C ILE A 229 -6.71 -7.66 -9.95
N LEU A 230 -6.74 -8.12 -8.70
CA LEU A 230 -7.88 -8.81 -8.11
C LEU A 230 -9.02 -7.88 -7.67
N SER A 231 -8.75 -6.59 -7.45
CA SER A 231 -9.73 -5.65 -6.88
C SER A 231 -10.90 -5.32 -7.81
N GLY A 232 -10.78 -5.53 -9.13
CA GLY A 232 -11.87 -5.36 -10.11
C GLY A 232 -12.39 -3.93 -10.33
N SER A 233 -12.48 -3.10 -9.28
CA SER A 233 -12.86 -1.69 -9.27
C SER A 233 -11.66 -0.83 -8.86
N GLY A 234 -11.50 0.33 -9.49
CA GLY A 234 -10.45 1.32 -9.20
C GLY A 234 -10.57 2.01 -7.84
N GLU A 235 -11.17 1.35 -6.84
CA GLU A 235 -11.21 1.84 -5.47
C GLU A 235 -9.79 1.76 -4.89
N CYS A 236 -9.28 2.92 -4.47
CA CYS A 236 -8.11 2.97 -3.60
C CYS A 236 -8.38 1.99 -2.45
N PRO A 237 -7.49 1.03 -2.16
CA PRO A 237 -7.54 0.37 -0.87
C PRO A 237 -7.36 1.49 0.15
N GLY A 238 -8.44 1.87 0.83
CA GLY A 238 -8.35 2.73 2.00
C GLY A 238 -7.30 2.12 2.92
N PRO A 239 -6.47 2.93 3.61
CA PRO A 239 -5.54 2.36 4.56
C PRO A 239 -6.36 1.45 5.48
N ALA A 240 -6.03 0.15 5.50
CA ALA A 240 -6.56 -0.74 6.53
C ALA A 240 -6.39 0.02 7.86
N PRO A 241 -7.45 0.11 8.69
CA PRO A 241 -7.48 1.04 9.82
C PRO A 241 -6.15 0.96 10.54
N MET A 242 -5.40 2.06 10.45
CA MET A 242 -4.12 2.18 11.12
C MET A 242 -4.49 2.37 12.58
N ILE A 243 -4.72 1.27 13.29
CA ILE A 243 -4.84 1.28 14.74
C ILE A 243 -3.43 1.62 15.25
N LEU A 244 -3.12 2.91 15.26
CA LEU A 244 -2.07 3.47 16.08
C LEU A 244 -2.67 3.49 17.48
N GLU A 245 -2.43 2.42 18.25
CA GLU A 245 -2.61 2.49 19.70
C GLU A 245 -1.79 3.70 20.20
N PRO A 246 -2.42 4.70 20.85
CA PRO A 246 -1.69 5.85 21.35
C PRO A 246 -0.60 5.36 22.31
N GLY A 247 0.65 5.71 22.00
CA GLY A 247 1.80 5.39 22.83
C GLY A 247 1.57 5.89 24.24
N LYS A 248 1.55 4.97 25.20
CA LYS A 248 1.40 5.25 26.63
C LYS A 248 2.53 6.19 27.06
N GLU A 249 2.22 7.47 27.26
CA GLU A 249 3.10 8.44 27.89
C GLU A 249 3.56 7.88 29.24
N ARG A 250 4.86 7.58 29.36
CA ARG A 250 5.48 7.33 30.65
C ARG A 250 5.89 8.68 31.22
N ASN A 251 5.17 9.08 32.27
CA ASN A 251 5.48 10.20 33.14
C ASN A 251 6.90 9.99 33.74
N PRO A 252 7.82 10.98 33.69
CA PRO A 252 9.11 10.84 34.32
C PRO A 252 8.97 10.97 35.85
N THR A 253 9.66 10.07 36.56
CA THR A 253 9.88 10.11 38.00
C THR A 253 10.80 11.26 38.40
#